data_AF-A0A6J0UIN1-F1
#
_entry.id   AF-A0A6J0UIN1-F1
#
_cell.length_a   1.000
_cell.length_b   1.000
_cell.length_c   1.000
_cell.angle_alpha   90.00
_cell.angle_beta   90.00
_cell.angle_gamma   90.00
#
_symmetry.space_group_name_H-M   'P 1'
#
loop_
_entity.id
_entity.type
_entity.pdbx_description
1 polymer ?
#
loop_
_entity_poly.entity_id
_entity_poly.type
_entity_poly.pdbx_seq_one_letter_code
_entity_poly.pdbx_strand_id
1 'polypeptide(L)'
;MSTKDNPCRKFQANIFNKSKCQNCFKPRESHLLNDEDLNQAKPIYGGWLLLTPEGTDFDNPVHRSRKWQRRFFILYEHGLLRYALDEMPTTLPQGTINMNQCTDVVDGESRTGQKFSLCILTPEKEHFIRAENKEIISG
;
A
#
# COMPACT_ATOMS: atom_id res chain seq x y z
N MET A 1 -8.48 32.81 0.12
CA MET A 1 -9.64 31.92 0.25
C MET A 1 -9.44 31.09 1.50
N SER A 2 -10.24 31.32 2.53
CA SER A 2 -10.09 30.74 3.86
C SER A 2 -10.16 29.21 3.78
N THR A 3 -9.06 28.54 4.13
CA THR A 3 -9.03 27.09 4.35
C THR A 3 -10.03 26.79 5.46
N LYS A 4 -11.20 26.28 5.08
CA LYS A 4 -12.20 25.81 6.05
C LYS A 4 -11.56 24.64 6.80
N ASP A 5 -11.03 24.93 7.99
CA ASP A 5 -10.63 23.96 9.00
C ASP A 5 -11.68 22.84 9.01
N ASN A 6 -11.27 21.65 8.62
CA ASN A 6 -12.13 20.48 8.75
C ASN A 6 -12.10 20.12 10.24
N PRO A 7 -13.20 20.30 11.01
CA PRO A 7 -13.19 20.01 12.45
C PRO A 7 -12.93 18.52 12.73
N CYS A 8 -13.12 17.68 11.71
CA CYS A 8 -12.73 16.29 11.73
C CYS A 8 -11.26 16.16 11.33
N ARG A 9 -10.36 16.13 12.32
CA ARG A 9 -8.91 15.93 12.11
C ARG A 9 -8.54 14.47 11.84
N LYS A 10 -9.31 13.53 12.41
CA LYS A 10 -9.03 12.09 12.30
C LYS A 10 -10.10 11.40 11.46
N PHE A 11 -9.68 10.79 10.35
CA PHE A 11 -10.58 9.98 9.54
C PHE A 11 -11.04 8.75 10.32
N GLN A 12 -12.35 8.54 10.38
CA GLN A 12 -12.97 7.31 10.86
C GLN A 12 -13.84 6.75 9.75
N ALA A 13 -13.60 5.53 9.28
CA ALA A 13 -14.32 4.98 8.13
C ALA A 13 -15.83 4.91 8.42
N ASN A 14 -16.65 5.40 7.49
CA ASN A 14 -18.09 5.30 7.59
C ASN A 14 -18.54 3.86 7.33
N ILE A 15 -19.52 3.39 8.11
CA ILE A 15 -20.03 2.01 8.05
C ILE A 15 -20.61 1.67 6.67
N PHE A 16 -21.28 2.62 6.01
CA PHE A 16 -21.91 2.44 4.70
C PHE A 16 -20.95 2.71 3.54
N ASN A 17 -19.98 3.60 3.74
CA ASN A 17 -19.00 3.93 2.73
C ASN A 17 -17.62 4.17 3.34
N LYS A 18 -16.75 3.16 3.28
CA LYS A 18 -15.41 3.18 3.89
C LYS A 18 -14.48 4.26 3.33
N SER A 19 -14.82 4.90 2.21
CA SER A 19 -14.06 6.04 1.66
C SER A 19 -14.48 7.39 2.24
N LYS A 20 -15.61 7.45 2.97
CA LYS A 20 -16.10 8.66 3.65
C LYS A 20 -15.89 8.58 5.15
N CYS A 21 -15.71 9.72 5.78
CA CYS A 21 -15.58 9.80 7.22
C CYS A 21 -16.96 9.66 7.90
N GLN A 22 -17.05 8.83 8.94
CA GLN A 22 -18.24 8.66 9.78
C GLN A 22 -18.70 9.99 10.39
N ASN A 23 -17.74 10.83 10.80
CA ASN A 23 -18.03 12.03 11.60
C ASN A 23 -18.35 13.27 10.75
N CYS A 24 -17.86 13.36 9.52
CA CYS A 24 -18.10 14.54 8.68
C CYS A 24 -18.56 14.22 7.24
N PHE A 25 -18.69 12.94 6.87
CA PHE A 25 -19.09 12.45 5.54
C PHE A 25 -18.25 12.92 4.36
N LYS A 26 -17.22 13.73 4.61
CA LYS A 26 -16.22 14.11 3.62
C LYS A 26 -15.35 12.92 3.25
N PRO A 27 -14.81 12.91 2.02
CA PRO A 27 -13.90 11.86 1.59
C PRO A 27 -12.65 11.84 2.48
N ARG A 28 -11.97 10.69 2.49
CA ARG A 28 -10.73 10.51 3.23
C ARG A 28 -9.68 11.54 2.84
N GLU A 29 -9.58 11.91 1.56
CA GLU A 29 -8.64 12.96 1.13
C GLU A 29 -8.92 14.33 1.77
N SER A 30 -10.13 14.60 2.29
CA SER A 30 -10.38 15.83 3.07
C SER A 30 -9.78 15.80 4.49
N HIS A 31 -9.16 14.68 4.85
CA HIS A 31 -8.39 14.44 6.07
C HIS A 31 -6.95 14.11 5.67
N LEU A 32 -6.37 14.87 4.71
CA LEU A 32 -4.96 14.75 4.37
C LEU A 32 -4.18 14.75 5.70
N LEU A 33 -3.48 13.65 5.95
CA LEU A 33 -2.64 13.52 7.12
C LEU A 33 -1.47 14.46 6.92
N ASN A 34 -1.21 15.30 7.91
CA ASN A 34 -0.03 16.14 7.87
C ASN A 34 1.23 15.26 8.01
N ASP A 35 2.39 15.75 7.58
CA ASP A 35 3.65 15.00 7.70
C ASP A 35 3.94 14.54 9.14
N GLU A 36 3.49 15.30 10.14
CA GLU A 36 3.55 14.89 11.55
C GLU A 36 2.67 13.66 11.86
N ASP A 37 1.44 13.60 11.33
CA ASP A 37 0.54 12.46 11.52
C ASP A 37 1.07 11.21 10.81
N LEU A 38 1.71 11.39 9.65
CA LEU A 38 2.35 10.30 8.91
C LEU A 38 3.54 9.70 9.67
N ASN A 39 4.29 10.54 10.41
CA ASN A 39 5.42 10.09 11.22
C ASN A 39 5.03 9.49 12.57
N GLN A 40 3.85 9.84 13.11
CA GLN A 40 3.36 9.32 14.39
C GLN A 40 2.47 8.07 14.26
N ALA A 41 2.13 7.68 13.04
CA ALA A 41 1.21 6.59 12.79
C ALA A 41 1.74 5.24 13.28
N LYS A 42 0.85 4.47 13.91
CA LYS A 42 1.21 3.14 14.39
C LYS A 42 1.22 2.11 13.26
N PRO A 43 2.27 1.26 13.17
CA PRO A 43 2.26 0.11 12.28
C PRO A 43 1.22 -0.91 12.77
N ILE A 44 0.38 -1.43 11.86
CA ILE A 44 -0.55 -2.53 12.12
C ILE A 44 0.10 -3.87 11.81
N TYR A 45 0.76 -3.96 10.66
CA TYR A 45 1.32 -5.21 10.16
C TYR A 45 2.64 -4.94 9.46
N GLY A 46 3.61 -5.84 9.65
CA GLY A 46 4.93 -5.76 9.06
C GLY A 46 5.37 -7.14 8.58
N GLY A 47 6.02 -7.20 7.42
CA GLY A 47 6.47 -8.46 6.87
C GLY A 47 7.39 -8.33 5.65
N TRP A 48 8.19 -9.36 5.43
CA TRP A 48 9.05 -9.46 4.26
C TRP A 48 8.25 -9.95 3.06
N LEU A 49 8.25 -9.16 1.98
CA LEU A 49 7.67 -9.52 0.70
C LEU A 49 8.65 -9.23 -0.43
N LEU A 50 8.39 -9.83 -1.59
CA LEU A 50 9.13 -9.58 -2.80
C LEU A 50 8.35 -8.56 -3.65
N LEU A 51 9.01 -7.47 -4.02
CA LEU A 51 8.48 -6.44 -4.92
C LEU A 51 9.01 -6.66 -6.34
N THR A 52 8.13 -6.58 -7.32
CA THR A 52 8.51 -6.58 -8.73
C THR A 52 9.41 -5.39 -9.07
N PRO A 53 10.46 -5.57 -9.89
CA PRO A 53 11.27 -4.45 -10.37
C PRO A 53 10.43 -3.43 -11.12
N GLU A 54 10.72 -2.15 -10.94
CA GLU A 54 9.99 -1.08 -11.63
C GLU A 54 10.12 -1.22 -13.16
N GLY A 55 9.01 -0.99 -13.88
CA GLY A 55 8.95 -1.13 -15.34
C GLY A 55 9.05 -2.59 -15.83
N THR A 56 8.77 -3.58 -14.98
CA THR A 56 8.66 -4.98 -15.44
C THR A 56 7.45 -5.13 -16.35
N ASP A 57 7.70 -5.62 -17.56
CA ASP A 57 6.69 -6.02 -18.52
C ASP A 57 6.56 -7.54 -18.46
N PHE A 58 5.41 -8.06 -18.04
CA PHE A 58 5.21 -9.50 -17.90
C PHE A 58 4.92 -10.20 -19.23
N ASP A 59 4.62 -9.46 -20.30
CA ASP A 59 4.44 -10.03 -21.65
C ASP A 59 5.79 -10.33 -22.31
N ASN A 60 6.87 -9.66 -21.86
CA ASN A 60 8.23 -9.94 -22.28
C ASN A 60 8.87 -11.06 -21.42
N PRO A 61 9.24 -12.22 -22.00
CA PRO A 61 9.82 -13.34 -21.25
C PRO A 61 11.10 -12.99 -20.47
N VAL A 62 11.92 -12.08 -20.99
CA VAL A 62 13.17 -11.65 -20.35
C VAL A 62 12.89 -10.82 -19.09
N HIS A 63 11.84 -9.99 -19.14
CA HIS A 63 11.41 -9.19 -18.00
C HIS A 63 10.70 -10.07 -16.97
N ARG A 64 9.91 -11.05 -17.41
CA ARG A 64 9.25 -12.03 -16.55
C ARG A 64 10.22 -12.85 -15.68
N SER A 65 11.44 -13.11 -16.18
CA SER A 65 12.48 -13.82 -15.43
C SER A 65 13.32 -12.92 -14.50
N ARG A 66 13.04 -11.62 -14.41
CA ARG A 66 13.80 -10.72 -13.52
C ARG A 66 13.59 -11.11 -12.06
N LYS A 67 14.65 -10.99 -11.28
CA LYS A 67 14.62 -11.27 -9.84
C LYS A 67 13.81 -10.20 -9.11
N TRP A 68 12.81 -10.62 -8.35
CA TRP A 68 12.04 -9.74 -7.49
C TRP A 68 12.85 -9.36 -6.26
N GLN A 69 12.63 -8.14 -5.75
CA GLN A 69 13.42 -7.56 -4.68
C GLN A 69 12.76 -7.80 -3.32
N ARG A 70 13.46 -8.44 -2.40
CA ARG A 70 12.99 -8.63 -1.02
C ARG A 70 13.01 -7.29 -0.28
N ARG A 71 11.87 -6.87 0.25
CA ARG A 71 11.66 -5.61 0.98
C ARG A 71 10.82 -5.86 2.21
N PHE A 72 11.04 -5.05 3.23
CA PHE A 72 10.20 -5.06 4.40
C PHE A 72 9.05 -4.09 4.18
N PHE A 73 7.82 -4.60 4.23
CA PHE A 73 6.60 -3.84 4.07
C PHE A 73 5.98 -3.57 5.43
N ILE A 74 5.48 -2.35 5.64
CA ILE A 74 4.79 -1.93 6.84
C ILE A 74 3.47 -1.27 6.44
N LEU A 75 2.36 -1.85 6.89
CA LEU A 75 1.04 -1.26 6.77
C LEU A 75 0.73 -0.44 8.02
N TYR A 76 0.50 0.85 7.84
CA TYR A 76 0.15 1.76 8.93
C TYR A 76 -1.36 1.89 9.12
N GLU A 77 -1.77 2.30 10.32
CA GLU A 77 -3.19 2.48 10.68
C GLU A 77 -3.97 3.44 9.79
N HIS A 78 -3.28 4.39 9.18
CA HIS A 78 -3.89 5.34 8.28
C HIS A 78 -4.02 4.80 6.84
N GLY A 79 -3.48 3.61 6.54
CA GLY A 79 -3.62 2.93 5.25
C GLY A 79 -2.50 3.21 4.24
N LEU A 80 -1.36 3.77 4.64
CA LEU A 80 -0.16 3.72 3.79
C LEU A 80 0.56 2.39 4.01
N LEU A 81 0.93 1.76 2.91
CA LEU A 81 1.81 0.60 2.86
C LEU A 81 3.18 1.07 2.40
N ARG A 82 4.10 1.20 3.34
CA ARG A 82 5.48 1.64 3.09
C ARG A 82 6.39 0.44 2.93
N TYR A 83 7.38 0.52 2.04
CA TYR A 83 8.39 -0.52 1.93
C TYR A 83 9.81 0.05 1.92
N ALA A 84 10.71 -0.67 2.59
CA ALA A 84 12.11 -0.29 2.77
C ALA A 84 13.04 -1.50 2.63
N LEU A 85 14.35 -1.25 2.74
CA LEU A 85 15.37 -2.30 2.68
C LEU A 85 15.30 -3.24 3.90
N ASP A 86 14.86 -2.74 5.05
CA ASP A 86 14.74 -3.46 6.31
C ASP A 86 13.63 -2.86 7.21
N GLU A 87 13.51 -3.38 8.44
CA GLU A 87 12.50 -2.97 9.43
C GLU A 87 12.86 -1.72 10.23
N MET A 88 14.06 -1.17 10.06
CA MET A 88 14.55 -0.10 10.91
C MET A 88 13.79 1.21 10.64
N PRO A 89 13.25 1.88 11.67
CA PRO A 89 12.50 3.14 11.48
C PRO A 89 13.33 4.26 10.85
N THR A 90 14.65 4.21 11.00
CA THR A 90 15.60 5.18 10.44
C THR A 90 15.91 4.92 8.97
N THR A 91 15.58 3.74 8.45
CA THR A 91 15.84 3.40 7.05
C THR A 91 14.91 4.20 6.15
N LEU A 92 15.52 4.88 5.17
CA LEU A 92 14.76 5.64 4.19
C LEU A 92 13.83 4.69 3.42
N PRO A 93 12.51 4.97 3.37
CA PRO A 93 11.60 4.16 2.59
C PRO A 93 11.93 4.27 1.12
N GLN A 94 11.86 3.14 0.41
CA GLN A 94 12.08 3.10 -1.03
C GLN A 94 10.81 3.41 -1.81
N GLY A 95 9.65 3.34 -1.15
CA GLY A 95 8.40 3.79 -1.71
C GLY A 95 7.26 3.64 -0.73
N THR A 96 6.11 4.14 -1.13
CA THR A 96 4.88 4.09 -0.36
C THR A 96 3.71 3.92 -1.31
N ILE A 97 2.79 3.03 -0.95
CA ILE A 97 1.56 2.74 -1.67
C ILE A 97 0.41 3.20 -0.78
N ASN A 98 -0.46 4.05 -1.31
CA ASN A 98 -1.64 4.47 -0.58
C ASN A 98 -2.77 3.44 -0.74
N MET A 99 -2.89 2.53 0.22
CA MET A 99 -3.90 1.46 0.17
C MET A 99 -5.33 2.00 0.25
N ASN A 100 -5.53 3.25 0.67
CA ASN A 100 -6.85 3.86 0.66
C ASN A 100 -7.31 4.28 -0.75
N GLN A 101 -6.36 4.49 -1.66
CA GLN A 101 -6.62 4.76 -3.07
C GLN A 101 -6.58 3.48 -3.91
N CYS A 102 -6.24 2.35 -3.31
CA CYS A 102 -6.29 1.05 -3.96
C CYS A 102 -7.71 0.78 -4.46
N THR A 103 -7.86 0.53 -5.75
CA THR A 103 -9.15 0.17 -6.35
C THR A 103 -9.47 -1.30 -6.11
N ASP A 104 -8.46 -2.17 -6.19
CA ASP A 104 -8.62 -3.60 -5.94
C ASP A 104 -7.27 -4.29 -5.64
N VAL A 105 -7.32 -5.45 -4.98
CA VAL A 105 -6.18 -6.35 -4.80
C VAL A 105 -6.56 -7.70 -5.36
N VAL A 106 -5.91 -8.08 -6.46
CA VAL A 106 -6.25 -9.29 -7.21
C VAL A 106 -5.12 -10.29 -7.22
N ASP A 107 -5.43 -11.54 -7.54
CA ASP A 107 -4.42 -12.58 -7.76
C ASP A 107 -3.50 -12.21 -8.93
N GLY A 108 -2.19 -12.19 -8.66
CA GLY A 108 -1.15 -11.87 -9.63
C GLY A 108 -0.53 -13.10 -10.29
N GLU A 109 -0.87 -14.32 -9.86
CA GLU A 109 -0.18 -15.54 -10.30
C GLU A 109 -0.30 -15.75 -11.82
N SER A 110 -1.51 -15.57 -12.36
CA SER A 110 -1.80 -15.75 -13.79
C SER A 110 -1.01 -14.77 -14.67
N ARG A 111 -0.85 -13.53 -14.22
CA ARG A 111 -0.18 -12.47 -14.98
C ARG A 111 1.33 -12.52 -14.86
N THR A 112 1.84 -12.79 -13.67
CA THR A 112 3.28 -12.78 -13.40
C THR A 112 3.95 -14.13 -13.68
N GLY A 113 3.18 -15.22 -13.69
CA GLY A 113 3.68 -16.59 -13.73
C GLY A 113 4.36 -17.02 -12.43
N GLN A 114 4.28 -16.23 -11.36
CA GLN A 114 4.91 -16.50 -10.07
C GLN A 114 3.84 -16.86 -9.02
N LYS A 115 4.03 -17.99 -8.34
CA LYS A 115 3.13 -18.40 -7.23
C LYS A 115 3.20 -17.43 -6.05
N PHE A 116 2.08 -17.31 -5.34
CA PHE A 116 1.85 -16.46 -4.18
C PHE A 116 2.07 -14.98 -4.47
N SER A 117 1.68 -14.55 -5.68
CA SER A 117 1.77 -13.15 -6.09
C SER A 117 0.40 -12.47 -6.09
N LEU A 118 0.40 -11.20 -5.74
CA LEU A 118 -0.76 -10.32 -5.75
C LEU A 118 -0.45 -9.09 -6.60
N CYS A 119 -1.51 -8.52 -7.16
CA CYS A 119 -1.48 -7.24 -7.85
C CYS A 119 -2.34 -6.25 -7.07
N ILE A 120 -1.71 -5.18 -6.56
CA ILE A 120 -2.36 -4.05 -5.94
C ILE A 120 -2.61 -3.01 -7.04
N LEU A 121 -3.88 -2.74 -7.34
CA LEU A 121 -4.28 -1.78 -8.35
C LEU A 121 -4.48 -0.42 -7.70
N THR A 122 -3.70 0.57 -8.14
CA THR A 122 -3.90 1.97 -7.77
C THR A 122 -4.20 2.80 -9.04
N PRO A 123 -4.82 3.98 -8.92
CA PRO A 123 -5.07 4.86 -10.06
C PRO A 123 -3.78 5.30 -10.77
N GLU A 124 -2.66 5.34 -10.06
CA GLU A 124 -1.36 5.76 -10.58
C GLU A 124 -0.66 4.62 -11.32
N LYS A 125 -0.61 3.43 -10.71
CA LYS A 125 0.02 2.24 -11.29
C LYS A 125 -0.40 0.95 -10.62
N GLU A 126 -0.01 -0.16 -11.23
CA GLU A 126 -0.17 -1.50 -10.68
C GLU A 126 1.11 -1.91 -9.96
N HIS A 127 0.96 -2.45 -8.75
CA HIS A 127 2.09 -2.94 -7.96
C HIS A 127 1.99 -4.46 -7.78
N PHE A 128 3.03 -5.17 -8.18
CA PHE A 128 3.11 -6.61 -8.03
C PHE A 128 3.99 -6.98 -6.85
N ILE A 129 3.39 -7.68 -5.88
CA ILE A 129 4.05 -8.18 -4.69
C ILE A 129 3.90 -9.70 -4.59
N ARG A 130 4.85 -10.35 -3.94
CA ARG A 130 4.86 -11.80 -3.78
C ARG A 130 5.31 -12.17 -2.39
N ALA A 131 4.67 -13.18 -1.81
CA ALA A 131 5.13 -13.80 -0.58
C ALA A 131 6.06 -14.98 -0.87
N GLU A 132 6.93 -15.30 0.10
CA GLU A 132 7.74 -16.52 0.07
C GLU A 132 6.87 -17.78 0.22
N ASN A 133 5.74 -17.68 0.93
CA ASN A 133 4.86 -18.79 1.27
C ASN A 133 3.39 -18.35 1.26
N LYS A 134 2.49 -19.31 1.01
CA LYS A 134 1.04 -19.08 0.93
C LYS A 134 0.46 -18.46 2.21
N GLU A 135 0.93 -18.89 3.37
CA GLU A 135 0.43 -18.41 4.67
C GLU A 135 0.58 -16.89 4.84
N ILE A 136 1.68 -16.33 4.34
CA ILE A 136 1.96 -14.89 4.41
C ILE A 136 1.04 -14.10 3.47
N ILE A 137 0.64 -14.67 2.33
CA ILE A 137 -0.22 -13.98 1.36
C ILE A 137 -1.70 -14.05 1.73
N SER A 138 -2.13 -15.08 2.47
CA SER A 138 -3.53 -15.30 2.84
C SER A 138 -3.96 -14.62 4.14
N GLY A 139 -3.02 -14.16 4.98
CA GLY A 139 -3.32 -13.50 6.26
C GLY A 139 -3.58 -14.48 7.39
#